data_AF-A0A8H4TJX1-F1
#
_entry.id   AF-A0A8H4TJX1-F1
#
_cell.length_a   1.000
_cell.length_b   1.000
_cell.length_c   1.000
_cell.angle_alpha   90.00
_cell.angle_beta   90.00
_cell.angle_gamma   90.00
#
_symmetry.space_group_name_H-M   'P 1'
#
loop_
_entity.id
_entity.type
_entity.pdbx_description
1 polymer ?
#
loop_
_entity_poly.entity_id
_entity_poly.type
_entity_poly.pdbx_seq_one_letter_code
_entity_poly.pdbx_strand_id
1 'polypeptide(L)'
;MRPPVYFISQVPAHLDRALYIPRHGDGVTHFALYDISKEYFEEVGMHPMGSESYKIELYVLRKPSGYHVGDNARFLVNLDASGTSMSIQERCIGREAVEAEVSLPTKQAKGFSIRSKTSAASVEINGELSYPLPDKHTKKAHIRYPYLTVFTKSTSDQVGPVHLQWQVHPLQDGPLRYELVDLQRRSRGHDSESSILAIYHHLGFESELPTSYSHGALLVPSNSTSAFEVKIVSSLIGVLSSVRQQSAFEKKSRIKSLIPGL
;
A
#
# COMPACT_ATOMS: atom_id res chain seq x y z
N MET A 1 -5.27 30.94 1.67
CA MET A 1 -5.73 29.74 2.40
C MET A 1 -4.51 29.02 2.94
N ARG A 2 -4.37 28.87 4.26
CA ARG A 2 -3.34 27.99 4.84
C ARG A 2 -3.73 26.55 4.51
N PRO A 3 -2.79 25.68 4.12
CA PRO A 3 -3.11 24.27 3.96
C PRO A 3 -3.58 23.72 5.31
N PRO A 4 -4.62 22.87 5.32
CA PRO A 4 -4.98 22.12 6.51
C PRO A 4 -3.78 21.33 7.02
N VAL A 5 -3.66 21.31 8.34
CA VAL A 5 -2.58 20.67 9.08
C VAL A 5 -3.07 19.28 9.46
N TYR A 6 -2.45 18.25 8.87
CA TYR A 6 -2.81 16.84 9.03
C TYR A 6 -1.72 16.13 9.85
N PHE A 7 -1.72 16.31 11.17
CA PHE A 7 -0.67 15.76 12.03
C PHE A 7 -1.24 14.71 12.98
N ILE A 8 -0.65 13.52 12.95
CA ILE A 8 -0.73 12.57 14.07
C ILE A 8 0.56 12.69 14.86
N SER A 9 0.44 12.71 16.20
CA SER A 9 1.55 12.98 17.12
C SER A 9 2.72 12.02 16.93
N GLN A 10 2.50 10.72 16.77
CA GLN A 10 3.51 9.66 16.62
C GLN A 10 2.97 8.42 15.89
N VAL A 11 3.88 7.55 15.42
CA VAL A 11 3.53 6.20 14.93
C VAL A 11 2.88 5.38 16.06
N PRO A 12 1.75 4.69 15.83
CA PRO A 12 1.16 3.81 16.84
C PRO A 12 2.17 2.78 17.36
N ALA A 13 2.28 2.64 18.68
CA ALA A 13 3.38 1.90 19.31
C ALA A 13 3.48 0.42 18.90
N HIS A 14 2.37 -0.20 18.48
CA HIS A 14 2.34 -1.58 18.00
C HIS A 14 2.77 -1.75 16.54
N LEU A 15 2.98 -0.66 15.80
CA LEU A 15 3.54 -0.65 14.45
C LEU A 15 5.03 -0.34 14.54
N ASP A 16 5.81 -1.36 14.87
CA ASP A 16 7.24 -1.30 15.22
C ASP A 16 8.16 -1.91 14.15
N ARG A 17 7.61 -2.22 12.96
CA ARG A 17 8.39 -2.57 11.77
C ARG A 17 8.00 -1.73 10.56
N ALA A 18 8.98 -1.50 9.69
CA ALA A 18 8.82 -0.74 8.45
C ALA A 18 9.34 -1.53 7.25
N LEU A 19 8.48 -1.70 6.25
CA LEU A 19 8.82 -2.28 4.95
C LEU A 19 8.89 -1.17 3.88
N TYR A 20 10.03 -1.05 3.23
CA TYR A 20 10.19 -0.19 2.07
C TYR A 20 9.61 -0.87 0.83
N ILE A 21 8.76 -0.12 0.11
CA ILE A 21 8.18 -0.50 -1.18
C ILE A 21 8.85 0.34 -2.26
N PRO A 22 9.71 -0.26 -3.12
CA PRO A 22 10.35 0.45 -4.21
C PRO A 22 9.36 1.10 -5.17
N ARG A 23 9.85 2.13 -5.86
CA ARG A 23 9.12 2.78 -6.95
C ARG A 23 8.78 1.75 -8.03
N HIS A 24 7.49 1.50 -8.23
CA HIS A 24 6.99 0.61 -9.28
C HIS A 24 5.74 1.20 -9.94
N GLY A 25 5.61 1.02 -11.25
CA GLY A 25 4.48 1.49 -12.05
C GLY A 25 4.35 0.63 -13.29
N ASP A 26 3.70 1.15 -14.33
CA ASP A 26 3.52 0.44 -15.59
C ASP A 26 4.88 0.15 -16.24
N GLY A 27 5.23 -1.13 -16.38
CA GLY A 27 6.50 -1.60 -16.91
C GLY A 27 7.45 -2.25 -15.91
N VAL A 28 7.19 -2.14 -14.60
CA VAL A 28 7.91 -2.94 -13.59
C VAL A 28 7.19 -4.27 -13.40
N THR A 29 7.84 -5.37 -13.77
CA THR A 29 7.28 -6.72 -13.65
C THR A 29 7.74 -7.45 -12.39
N HIS A 30 8.83 -7.03 -11.76
CA HIS A 30 9.40 -7.70 -10.58
C HIS A 30 10.00 -6.66 -9.64
N PHE A 31 9.74 -6.78 -8.34
CA PHE A 31 10.37 -5.95 -7.30
C PHE A 31 10.38 -6.67 -5.95
N ALA A 32 11.27 -6.24 -5.05
CA ALA A 32 11.35 -6.75 -3.69
C ALA A 32 10.91 -5.69 -2.68
N LEU A 33 10.27 -6.11 -1.60
CA LEU A 33 10.06 -5.26 -0.42
C LEU A 33 11.17 -5.51 0.58
N TYR A 34 11.65 -4.46 1.23
CA TYR A 34 12.80 -4.54 2.12
C TYR A 34 12.44 -4.14 3.54
N ASP A 35 12.96 -4.85 4.53
CA ASP A 35 12.90 -4.40 5.91
C ASP A 35 13.86 -3.22 6.10
N ILE A 36 13.33 -2.08 6.52
CA ILE A 36 14.07 -0.86 6.85
C ILE A 36 13.74 -0.40 8.27
N SER A 37 13.28 -1.33 9.14
CA SER A 37 12.73 -0.97 10.46
C SER A 37 13.74 -0.19 11.29
N LYS A 38 15.00 -0.63 11.33
CA LYS A 38 16.04 0.03 12.12
C LYS A 38 16.22 1.49 11.69
N GLU A 39 16.54 1.72 10.43
CA GLU A 39 16.80 3.05 9.89
C GLU A 39 15.55 3.94 9.92
N TYR A 40 14.37 3.34 9.71
CA TYR A 40 13.10 4.06 9.80
C TYR A 40 12.85 4.58 11.22
N PHE A 41 12.95 3.76 12.27
CA PHE A 41 12.65 4.22 13.63
C PHE A 41 13.75 5.08 14.24
N GLU A 42 15.00 4.95 13.79
CA GLU A 42 16.10 5.83 14.22
C GLU A 42 15.98 7.25 13.63
N GLU A 43 15.55 7.39 12.36
CA GLU A 43 15.56 8.69 11.66
C GLU A 43 14.17 9.25 11.38
N VAL A 44 13.23 8.44 10.90
CA VAL A 44 11.91 8.89 10.41
C VAL A 44 10.84 8.85 11.50
N GLY A 45 10.80 7.76 12.27
CA GLY A 45 9.77 7.46 13.27
C GLY A 45 9.75 8.45 14.44
N MET A 46 10.81 9.24 14.62
CA MET A 46 10.93 10.29 15.63
C MET A 46 10.10 11.54 15.30
N HIS A 47 9.66 11.70 14.04
CA HIS A 47 8.91 12.85 13.58
C HIS A 47 7.40 12.57 13.52
N PRO A 48 6.53 13.55 13.83
CA PRO A 48 5.09 13.40 13.67
C PRO A 48 4.73 13.01 12.24
N MET A 49 3.93 11.97 12.07
CA MET A 49 3.54 11.46 10.74
C MET A 49 2.84 12.55 9.94
N GLY A 50 3.25 12.72 8.68
CA GLY A 50 2.72 13.73 7.77
C GLY A 50 3.35 15.13 7.90
N SER A 51 4.19 15.36 8.92
CA SER A 51 4.97 16.61 9.03
C SER A 51 5.99 16.77 7.90
N GLU A 52 6.44 18.00 7.66
CA GLU A 52 7.50 18.25 6.66
C GLU A 52 8.80 17.53 7.03
N SER A 53 9.20 17.54 8.31
CA SER A 53 10.36 16.77 8.79
C SER A 53 10.21 15.28 8.52
N TYR A 54 9.05 14.69 8.83
CA TYR A 54 8.77 13.29 8.53
C TYR A 54 8.93 12.97 7.03
N LYS A 55 8.40 13.82 6.15
CA LYS A 55 8.53 13.63 4.69
C LYS A 55 9.97 13.78 4.22
N ILE A 56 10.70 14.76 4.75
CA ILE A 56 12.11 15.00 4.40
C ILE A 56 12.94 13.80 4.82
N GLU A 57 12.85 13.35 6.07
CA GLU A 57 13.62 12.21 6.57
C GLU A 57 13.30 10.94 5.80
N LEU A 58 12.02 10.64 5.57
CA LEU A 58 11.61 9.49 4.76
C LEU A 58 12.16 9.59 3.32
N TYR A 59 12.21 10.80 2.75
CA TYR A 59 12.73 11.02 1.41
C TYR A 59 14.26 10.84 1.33
N VAL A 60 15.02 11.31 2.31
CA VAL A 60 16.49 11.22 2.30
C VAL A 60 17.03 9.87 2.82
N LEU A 61 16.20 9.09 3.51
CA LEU A 61 16.54 7.74 3.97
C LEU A 61 17.12 6.91 2.82
N ARG A 62 18.23 6.22 3.10
CA ARG A 62 18.90 5.32 2.13
C ARG A 62 17.91 4.23 1.72
N LYS A 63 17.59 4.17 0.42
CA LYS A 63 16.66 3.19 -0.13
C LYS A 63 17.41 1.92 -0.49
N PRO A 64 17.06 0.76 0.09
CA PRO A 64 17.67 -0.50 -0.30
C PRO A 64 17.31 -0.84 -1.76
N SER A 65 18.25 -1.49 -2.44
CA SER A 65 18.15 -1.83 -3.86
C SER A 65 18.50 -3.29 -4.15
N GLY A 66 18.97 -4.02 -3.14
CA GLY A 66 19.42 -5.42 -3.26
C GLY A 66 20.90 -5.53 -3.67
N TYR A 67 21.57 -4.41 -3.96
CA TYR A 67 22.99 -4.40 -4.37
C TYR A 67 23.96 -4.26 -3.18
N HIS A 68 23.46 -3.92 -1.99
CA HIS A 68 24.30 -3.71 -0.81
C HIS A 68 24.14 -4.83 0.22
N VAL A 69 25.25 -5.16 0.87
CA VAL A 69 25.25 -6.03 2.04
C VAL A 69 24.37 -5.38 3.11
N GLY A 70 23.42 -6.14 3.65
CA GLY A 70 22.44 -5.64 4.62
C GLY A 70 21.08 -5.26 4.03
N ASP A 71 20.93 -5.21 2.71
CA ASP A 71 19.60 -5.01 2.09
C ASP A 71 18.72 -6.26 2.34
N ASN A 72 17.84 -6.15 3.35
CA ASN A 72 17.03 -7.26 3.83
C ASN A 72 15.72 -7.37 3.05
N ALA A 73 15.78 -7.97 1.86
CA ALA A 73 14.57 -8.28 1.10
C ALA A 73 13.69 -9.28 1.89
N ARG A 74 12.44 -8.88 2.17
CA ARG A 74 11.45 -9.68 2.91
C ARG A 74 10.45 -10.37 2.02
N PHE A 75 10.02 -9.71 0.95
CA PHE A 75 9.07 -10.26 -0.01
C PHE A 75 9.56 -10.01 -1.43
N LEU A 76 9.32 -10.99 -2.30
CA LEU A 76 9.49 -10.87 -3.74
C LEU A 76 8.11 -10.78 -4.38
N VAL A 77 7.91 -9.80 -5.24
CA VAL A 77 6.65 -9.57 -5.95
C VAL A 77 6.90 -9.65 -7.44
N ASN A 78 6.14 -10.51 -8.12
CA ASN A 78 6.16 -10.66 -9.57
C ASN A 78 4.79 -10.31 -10.12
N LEU A 79 4.72 -9.28 -10.94
CA LEU A 79 3.53 -8.84 -11.66
C LEU A 79 3.48 -9.54 -13.01
N ASP A 80 2.29 -9.95 -13.41
CA ASP A 80 2.08 -10.44 -14.76
C ASP A 80 2.19 -9.30 -15.80
N ALA A 81 2.36 -9.65 -17.07
CA ALA A 81 2.53 -8.68 -18.13
C ALA A 81 1.31 -7.75 -18.31
N SER A 82 0.11 -8.20 -17.91
CA SER A 82 -1.11 -7.39 -18.00
C SER A 82 -1.33 -6.48 -16.78
N GLY A 83 -0.56 -6.66 -15.70
CA GLY A 83 -0.74 -5.96 -14.43
C GLY A 83 -2.05 -6.29 -13.72
N THR A 84 -2.71 -7.40 -14.08
CA THR A 84 -3.99 -7.85 -13.51
C THR A 84 -3.82 -8.96 -12.48
N SER A 85 -2.64 -9.59 -12.43
CA SER A 85 -2.30 -10.57 -11.40
C SER A 85 -0.87 -10.41 -10.92
N MET A 86 -0.59 -10.91 -9.73
CA MET A 86 0.76 -10.99 -9.20
C MET A 86 0.95 -12.21 -8.33
N SER A 87 2.20 -12.66 -8.21
CA SER A 87 2.62 -13.56 -7.14
C SER A 87 3.47 -12.81 -6.11
N ILE A 88 3.32 -13.21 -4.85
CA ILE A 88 4.15 -12.73 -3.75
C ILE A 88 4.72 -13.93 -3.00
N GLN A 89 6.01 -13.88 -2.70
CA GLN A 89 6.73 -14.91 -1.97
C GLN A 89 7.52 -14.30 -0.82
N GLU A 90 7.42 -14.89 0.37
CA GLU A 90 8.31 -14.57 1.47
C GLU A 90 9.74 -15.03 1.18
N ARG A 91 10.71 -14.15 1.43
CA ARG A 91 12.12 -14.53 1.45
C ARG A 91 12.52 -14.99 2.85
N CYS A 92 12.69 -16.30 3.03
CA CYS A 92 13.15 -16.90 4.29
C CYS A 92 14.20 -17.99 4.08
N ILE A 93 14.94 -18.31 5.13
CA ILE A 93 15.94 -19.39 5.15
C ILE A 93 15.51 -20.41 6.21
N GLY A 94 15.63 -21.70 5.90
CA GLY A 94 15.42 -22.78 6.88
C GLY A 94 13.96 -23.10 7.20
N ARG A 95 12.98 -22.56 6.46
CA ARG A 95 11.56 -22.92 6.54
C ARG A 95 10.87 -22.78 5.18
N GLU A 96 9.68 -23.37 5.06
CA GLU A 96 8.80 -23.20 3.90
C GLU A 96 8.34 -21.73 3.80
N ALA A 97 8.52 -21.13 2.62
CA ALA A 97 8.11 -19.76 2.36
C ALA A 97 6.58 -19.67 2.19
N VAL A 98 5.99 -18.57 2.68
CA VAL A 98 4.60 -18.27 2.37
C VAL A 98 4.51 -17.70 0.96
N GLU A 99 3.67 -18.30 0.13
CA GLU A 99 3.41 -17.89 -1.24
C GLU A 99 1.92 -17.61 -1.45
N ALA A 100 1.64 -16.59 -2.26
CA ALA A 100 0.28 -16.30 -2.68
C ALA A 100 0.22 -15.79 -4.12
N GLU A 101 -0.82 -16.25 -4.82
CA GLU A 101 -1.26 -15.71 -6.10
C GLU A 101 -2.38 -14.71 -5.86
N VAL A 102 -2.33 -13.59 -6.56
CA VAL A 102 -3.22 -12.45 -6.33
C VAL A 102 -3.82 -11.97 -7.64
N SER A 103 -5.14 -11.85 -7.68
CA SER A 103 -5.86 -11.17 -8.76
C SER A 103 -6.11 -9.72 -8.31
N LEU A 104 -5.60 -8.76 -9.08
CA LEU A 104 -5.67 -7.34 -8.78
C LEU A 104 -6.94 -6.73 -9.38
N PRO A 105 -7.50 -5.68 -8.75
CA PRO A 105 -8.63 -4.95 -9.34
C PRO A 105 -8.22 -4.29 -10.66
N THR A 106 -9.18 -4.19 -11.58
CA THR A 106 -9.03 -3.52 -12.87
C THR A 106 -10.09 -2.42 -13.04
N LYS A 107 -9.94 -1.59 -14.07
CA LYS A 107 -10.97 -0.60 -14.47
C LYS A 107 -12.34 -1.23 -14.72
N GLN A 108 -12.38 -2.50 -15.11
CA GLN A 108 -13.59 -3.23 -15.47
C GLN A 108 -14.12 -4.08 -14.30
N ALA A 109 -13.23 -4.60 -13.45
CA ALA A 109 -13.57 -5.49 -12.35
C ALA A 109 -13.00 -4.96 -11.03
N LYS A 110 -13.87 -4.65 -10.07
CA LYS A 110 -13.49 -4.16 -8.74
C LYS A 110 -13.02 -5.25 -7.77
N GLY A 111 -13.08 -6.52 -8.21
CA GLY A 111 -12.75 -7.67 -7.40
C GLY A 111 -11.25 -7.78 -7.14
N PHE A 112 -10.93 -8.30 -5.96
CA PHE A 112 -9.59 -8.66 -5.52
C PHE A 112 -9.64 -10.06 -4.93
N SER A 113 -8.60 -10.87 -5.16
CA SER A 113 -8.51 -12.18 -4.49
C SER A 113 -7.07 -12.57 -4.20
N ILE A 114 -6.85 -13.21 -3.06
CA ILE A 114 -5.58 -13.81 -2.68
C ILE A 114 -5.82 -15.31 -2.52
N ARG A 115 -5.00 -16.12 -3.19
CA ARG A 115 -4.93 -17.55 -2.99
C ARG A 115 -3.55 -17.91 -2.46
N SER A 116 -3.49 -18.16 -1.15
CA SER A 116 -2.27 -18.65 -0.52
C SER A 116 -2.28 -20.17 -0.44
N LYS A 117 -1.18 -20.80 -0.80
CA LYS A 117 -0.97 -22.23 -0.62
C LYS A 117 0.05 -22.43 0.50
N THR A 118 -0.31 -23.21 1.50
CA THR A 118 0.65 -23.80 2.44
C THR A 118 0.60 -25.31 2.30
N SER A 119 1.61 -26.01 2.79
CA SER A 119 1.66 -27.49 2.84
C SER A 119 0.43 -28.14 3.48
N ALA A 120 -0.31 -27.42 4.34
CA ALA A 120 -1.47 -27.94 5.06
C ALA A 120 -2.84 -27.46 4.54
N ALA A 121 -2.92 -26.30 3.88
CA ALA A 121 -4.21 -25.73 3.46
C ALA A 121 -4.09 -24.71 2.32
N SER A 122 -5.15 -24.61 1.52
CA SER A 122 -5.37 -23.49 0.60
C SER A 122 -6.37 -22.52 1.23
N VAL A 123 -5.96 -21.26 1.42
CA VAL A 123 -6.84 -20.20 1.93
C VAL A 123 -7.12 -19.22 0.80
N GLU A 124 -8.40 -18.98 0.54
CA GLU A 124 -8.85 -17.97 -0.41
C GLU A 124 -9.46 -16.79 0.33
N ILE A 125 -8.97 -15.61 0.00
CA ILE A 125 -9.40 -14.34 0.57
C ILE A 125 -9.92 -13.52 -0.59
N ASN A 126 -11.08 -12.89 -0.41
CA ASN A 126 -11.68 -12.04 -1.42
C ASN A 126 -11.66 -10.59 -0.95
N GLY A 127 -11.80 -9.67 -1.88
CA GLY A 127 -11.95 -8.27 -1.57
C GLY A 127 -12.65 -7.50 -2.68
N GLU A 128 -13.09 -6.30 -2.32
CA GLU A 128 -13.85 -5.43 -3.21
C GLU A 128 -13.49 -3.97 -2.97
N LEU A 129 -13.33 -3.24 -4.08
CA LEU A 129 -13.13 -1.79 -4.06
C LEU A 129 -14.45 -1.03 -3.88
N SER A 130 -14.41 -0.03 -3.01
CA SER A 130 -15.44 0.98 -2.86
C SER A 130 -14.84 2.39 -2.93
N TYR A 131 -15.69 3.39 -3.12
CA TYR A 131 -15.30 4.80 -3.21
C TYR A 131 -16.24 5.63 -2.34
N PRO A 132 -16.10 5.55 -1.01
CA PRO A 132 -17.06 6.17 -0.08
C PRO A 132 -16.87 7.68 0.05
N LEU A 133 -15.69 8.21 -0.31
CA LEU A 133 -15.40 9.63 -0.25
C LEU A 133 -15.82 10.34 -1.55
N PRO A 134 -16.18 11.63 -1.49
CA PRO A 134 -16.48 12.42 -2.67
C PRO A 134 -15.34 12.45 -3.67
N ASP A 135 -15.67 12.34 -4.94
CA ASP A 135 -14.73 12.52 -6.04
C ASP A 135 -14.19 13.96 -6.05
N LYS A 136 -12.90 14.12 -6.35
CA LYS A 136 -12.26 15.42 -6.47
C LYS A 136 -11.82 15.66 -7.90
N HIS A 137 -12.29 16.76 -8.47
CA HIS A 137 -11.92 17.18 -9.82
C HIS A 137 -10.87 18.28 -9.74
N THR A 138 -9.72 18.04 -10.36
CA THR A 138 -8.67 19.05 -10.53
C THR A 138 -8.46 19.31 -12.03
N LYS A 139 -7.70 20.36 -12.36
CA LYS A 139 -7.28 20.61 -13.74
C LYS A 139 -6.45 19.46 -14.35
N LYS A 140 -5.87 18.60 -13.51
CA LYS A 140 -4.88 17.58 -13.91
C LYS A 140 -5.38 16.15 -13.79
N ALA A 141 -6.39 15.89 -12.96
CA ALA A 141 -6.91 14.56 -12.74
C ALA A 141 -8.33 14.58 -12.16
N HIS A 142 -9.07 13.51 -12.43
CA HIS A 142 -10.22 13.09 -11.65
C HIS A 142 -9.74 12.10 -10.60
N ILE A 143 -9.88 12.48 -9.33
CA ILE A 143 -9.33 11.77 -8.19
C ILE A 143 -10.47 11.08 -7.45
N ARG A 144 -10.32 9.78 -7.25
CA ARG A 144 -11.18 8.97 -6.39
C ARG A 144 -10.33 8.34 -5.31
N TYR A 145 -10.92 8.13 -4.14
CA TYR A 145 -10.21 7.57 -3.00
C TYR A 145 -10.66 6.12 -2.77
N PRO A 146 -9.99 5.12 -3.38
CA PRO A 146 -10.42 3.74 -3.29
C PRO A 146 -10.21 3.23 -1.87
N TYR A 147 -11.23 2.59 -1.32
CA TYR A 147 -11.11 1.74 -0.15
C TYR A 147 -11.14 0.30 -0.64
N LEU A 148 -10.30 -0.57 -0.09
CA LEU A 148 -10.33 -2.01 -0.40
C LEU A 148 -10.74 -2.77 0.85
N THR A 149 -11.90 -3.42 0.80
CA THR A 149 -12.35 -4.32 1.88
C THR A 149 -11.88 -5.71 1.54
N VAL A 150 -11.23 -6.38 2.49
CA VAL A 150 -10.72 -7.74 2.36
C VAL A 150 -11.43 -8.60 3.40
N PHE A 151 -11.94 -9.74 2.96
CA PHE A 151 -12.72 -10.65 3.79
C PHE A 151 -12.43 -12.11 3.45
N THR A 152 -12.38 -12.93 4.49
CA THR A 152 -12.35 -14.39 4.34
C THR A 152 -13.78 -14.90 4.39
N LYS A 153 -14.19 -15.69 3.39
CA LYS A 153 -15.41 -16.49 3.51
C LYS A 153 -15.06 -17.71 4.36
N SER A 154 -15.28 -17.66 5.67
CA SER A 154 -15.14 -18.84 6.51
C SER A 154 -16.27 -19.83 6.15
N THR A 155 -15.92 -21.09 5.89
CA THR A 155 -16.89 -22.19 5.78
C THR A 155 -17.33 -22.72 7.15
N SER A 156 -16.68 -22.28 8.24
CA SER A 156 -17.06 -22.64 9.61
C SER A 156 -17.73 -21.46 10.33
N ASP A 157 -18.93 -21.71 10.85
CA ASP A 157 -19.83 -20.74 11.53
C ASP A 157 -19.27 -20.16 12.86
N GLN A 158 -18.07 -20.55 13.28
CA GLN A 158 -17.54 -20.23 14.61
C GLN A 158 -16.67 -18.97 14.65
N VAL A 159 -16.14 -18.52 13.51
CA VAL A 159 -15.34 -17.28 13.42
C VAL A 159 -15.98 -16.40 12.36
N GLY A 160 -16.70 -15.38 12.80
CA GLY A 160 -17.32 -14.41 11.90
C GLY A 160 -16.31 -13.80 10.92
N PRO A 161 -16.74 -13.40 9.72
CA PRO A 161 -15.84 -12.97 8.64
C PRO A 161 -14.95 -11.82 9.11
N VAL A 162 -13.63 -12.02 9.11
CA VAL A 162 -12.68 -10.94 9.41
C VAL A 162 -12.76 -9.94 8.27
N HIS A 163 -13.20 -8.72 8.57
CA HIS A 163 -13.29 -7.62 7.63
C HIS A 163 -12.17 -6.63 7.89
N LEU A 164 -11.14 -6.67 7.06
CA LEU A 164 -10.10 -5.66 7.05
C LEU A 164 -10.40 -4.66 5.94
N GLN A 165 -10.06 -3.40 6.14
CA GLN A 165 -10.27 -2.40 5.10
C GLN A 165 -9.12 -1.41 5.04
N TRP A 166 -8.56 -1.24 3.84
CA TRP A 166 -7.69 -0.11 3.55
C TRP A 166 -8.54 1.15 3.37
N GLN A 167 -8.23 2.19 4.14
CA GLN A 167 -8.90 3.48 4.16
C GLN A 167 -7.88 4.60 3.94
N VAL A 168 -8.31 5.71 3.35
CA VAL A 168 -7.54 6.95 3.27
C VAL A 168 -8.38 8.07 3.85
N HIS A 169 -7.79 8.97 4.61
CA HIS A 169 -8.49 10.08 5.26
C HIS A 169 -7.88 11.42 4.84
N PRO A 170 -8.16 11.91 3.61
CA PRO A 170 -7.48 13.07 3.05
C PRO A 170 -7.61 14.35 3.88
N LEU A 171 -8.70 14.48 4.66
CA LEU A 171 -8.99 15.65 5.49
C LEU A 171 -8.41 15.55 6.91
N GLN A 172 -7.93 14.39 7.33
CA GLN A 172 -7.45 14.14 8.68
C GLN A 172 -5.94 13.85 8.65
N ASP A 173 -5.52 12.94 7.77
CA ASP A 173 -4.17 12.37 7.74
C ASP A 173 -3.41 12.71 6.45
N GLY A 174 -4.07 13.45 5.56
CA GLY A 174 -3.57 13.79 4.23
C GLY A 174 -3.81 12.69 3.19
N PRO A 175 -3.68 13.03 1.90
CA PRO A 175 -4.10 12.14 0.81
C PRO A 175 -3.07 11.07 0.42
N LEU A 176 -1.91 11.04 1.09
CA LEU A 176 -0.79 10.15 0.77
C LEU A 176 -0.68 8.95 1.71
N ARG A 177 -1.61 8.85 2.67
CA ARG A 177 -1.58 7.83 3.72
C ARG A 177 -2.79 6.92 3.62
N TYR A 178 -2.52 5.63 3.69
CA TYR A 178 -3.53 4.59 3.80
C TYR A 178 -3.37 3.85 5.12
N GLU A 179 -4.49 3.49 5.73
CA GLU A 179 -4.55 2.72 6.97
C GLU A 179 -5.31 1.43 6.74
N LEU A 180 -4.78 0.31 7.20
CA LEU A 180 -5.50 -0.94 7.25
C LEU A 180 -6.21 -1.04 8.59
N VAL A 181 -7.53 -1.09 8.60
CA VAL A 181 -8.35 -1.10 9.82
C VAL A 181 -9.09 -2.42 9.97
N ASP A 182 -9.12 -2.95 11.19
CA ASP A 182 -10.02 -4.04 11.59
C ASP A 182 -11.41 -3.48 11.91
N LEU A 183 -12.37 -3.70 11.00
CA LEU A 183 -13.72 -3.16 11.15
C LEU A 183 -14.48 -3.82 12.31
N GLN A 184 -14.13 -5.05 12.71
CA GLN A 184 -14.77 -5.71 13.84
C GLN A 184 -14.30 -5.11 15.16
N ARG A 185 -12.99 -4.91 15.34
CA ARG A 185 -12.45 -4.27 16.55
C ARG A 185 -13.01 -2.87 16.71
N ARG A 186 -13.02 -2.09 15.63
CA ARG A 186 -13.57 -0.73 15.63
C ARG A 186 -15.04 -0.71 16.06
N SER A 187 -15.85 -1.65 15.55
CA SER A 187 -17.27 -1.76 15.92
C SER A 187 -17.49 -2.15 17.38
N ARG A 188 -16.54 -2.85 18.00
CA ARG A 188 -16.57 -3.23 19.42
C ARG A 188 -16.12 -2.11 20.37
N GLY A 189 -15.89 -0.90 19.87
CA GLY A 189 -15.49 0.24 20.69
C GLY A 189 -14.04 0.18 21.18
N HIS A 190 -13.19 -0.64 20.57
CA HIS A 190 -11.74 -0.54 20.78
C HIS A 190 -11.24 0.84 20.36
N ASP A 191 -10.18 1.30 21.01
CA ASP A 191 -9.53 2.56 20.65
C ASP A 191 -9.12 2.57 19.17
N SER A 192 -9.25 3.72 18.52
CA SER A 192 -9.03 3.91 17.09
C SER A 192 -7.66 3.41 16.68
N GLU A 193 -6.62 3.68 17.49
CA GLU A 193 -5.25 3.24 17.19
C GLU A 193 -5.12 1.71 17.22
N SER A 194 -5.73 1.05 18.21
CA SER A 194 -5.68 -0.42 18.34
C SER A 194 -6.40 -1.18 17.22
N SER A 195 -7.27 -0.49 16.47
CA SER A 195 -7.95 -1.02 15.29
C SER A 195 -7.10 -0.91 14.01
N ILE A 196 -6.07 -0.06 14.00
CA ILE A 196 -5.15 0.10 12.86
C ILE A 196 -4.14 -1.05 12.89
N LEU A 197 -4.09 -1.84 11.83
CA LEU A 197 -3.21 -3.00 11.69
C LEU A 197 -1.97 -2.74 10.83
N ALA A 198 -2.03 -1.72 9.97
CA ALA A 198 -0.90 -1.30 9.15
C ALA A 198 -1.12 0.14 8.66
N ILE A 199 -0.03 0.84 8.35
CA ILE A 199 -0.07 2.18 7.75
C ILE A 199 0.86 2.20 6.56
N TYR A 200 0.36 2.56 5.39
CA TYR A 200 1.18 2.89 4.23
C TYR A 200 1.30 4.41 4.09
N HIS A 201 2.51 4.90 3.90
CA HIS A 201 2.79 6.28 3.54
C HIS A 201 3.48 6.34 2.18
N HIS A 202 2.88 7.07 1.24
CA HIS A 202 3.49 7.32 -0.06
C HIS A 202 4.73 8.19 0.10
N LEU A 203 5.80 7.83 -0.59
CA LEU A 203 7.06 8.55 -0.61
C LEU A 203 7.17 9.35 -1.90
N GLY A 204 7.08 10.67 -1.75
CA GLY A 204 7.27 11.66 -2.80
C GLY A 204 6.79 13.04 -2.35
N PHE A 205 6.89 14.02 -3.24
CA PHE A 205 6.48 15.40 -3.00
C PHE A 205 5.13 15.74 -3.65
N GLU A 206 4.40 14.71 -4.09
CA GLU A 206 3.07 14.89 -4.62
C GLU A 206 2.15 15.48 -3.55
N SER A 207 1.28 16.38 -3.97
CA SER A 207 0.26 16.89 -3.06
C SER A 207 -0.88 15.90 -2.86
N GLU A 208 -1.04 14.92 -3.77
CA GLU A 208 -2.20 14.04 -3.83
C GLU A 208 -1.98 12.84 -4.78
N LEU A 209 -2.63 11.72 -4.48
CA LEU A 209 -2.78 10.58 -5.40
C LEU A 209 -4.01 10.80 -6.31
N PRO A 210 -4.05 10.31 -7.56
CA PRO A 210 -3.21 9.25 -8.12
C PRO A 210 -1.90 9.75 -8.76
N THR A 211 -0.91 8.88 -8.74
CA THR A 211 0.36 8.98 -9.48
C THR A 211 0.51 7.76 -10.38
N SER A 212 1.38 7.82 -11.41
CA SER A 212 1.63 6.68 -12.31
C SER A 212 2.49 5.57 -11.68
N TYR A 213 2.86 5.72 -10.41
CA TYR A 213 3.74 4.80 -9.71
C TYR A 213 3.36 4.72 -8.24
N SER A 214 3.84 3.70 -7.56
CA SER A 214 3.73 3.57 -6.11
C SER A 214 5.12 3.40 -5.53
N HIS A 215 5.35 4.05 -4.40
CA HIS A 215 6.64 4.15 -3.74
C HIS A 215 6.36 4.57 -2.31
N GLY A 216 6.93 3.91 -1.31
CA GLY A 216 6.56 4.27 0.07
C GLY A 216 7.14 3.39 1.15
N ALA A 217 6.71 3.65 2.37
CA ALA A 217 6.95 2.82 3.53
C ALA A 217 5.63 2.24 4.04
N LEU A 218 5.66 0.98 4.45
CA LEU A 218 4.54 0.26 5.05
C LEU A 218 4.93 -0.14 6.47
N LEU A 219 4.21 0.40 7.45
CA LEU A 219 4.35 0.09 8.86
C LEU A 219 3.48 -1.09 9.24
N VAL A 220 4.06 -2.08 9.91
CA VAL A 220 3.39 -3.32 10.34
C VAL A 220 3.87 -3.73 11.74
N PRO A 221 3.10 -4.55 12.47
CA PRO A 221 3.54 -5.13 13.75
C PRO A 221 4.61 -6.21 13.57
N SER A 222 5.61 -6.24 14.45
CA SER A 222 6.69 -7.24 14.50
C SER A 222 6.23 -8.65 14.87
N ASN A 223 5.15 -8.74 15.65
CA ASN A 223 4.53 -10.00 16.03
C ASN A 223 3.59 -10.57 14.95
N SER A 224 3.53 -9.97 13.76
CA SER A 224 2.73 -10.46 12.64
C SER A 224 3.25 -11.79 12.11
N THR A 225 2.34 -12.69 11.73
CA THR A 225 2.70 -13.90 11.00
C THR A 225 3.00 -13.57 9.53
N SER A 226 3.87 -14.33 8.88
CA SER A 226 4.15 -14.16 7.45
C SER A 226 2.89 -14.22 6.59
N ALA A 227 1.96 -15.11 6.91
CA ALA A 227 0.68 -15.22 6.21
C ALA A 227 -0.18 -13.95 6.35
N PHE A 228 -0.12 -13.31 7.51
CA PHE A 228 -0.79 -12.03 7.73
C PHE A 228 -0.09 -10.89 6.98
N GLU A 229 1.24 -10.81 7.02
CA GLU A 229 2.00 -9.80 6.26
C GLU A 229 1.78 -9.93 4.75
N VAL A 230 1.78 -11.16 4.20
CA VAL A 230 1.45 -11.41 2.79
C VAL A 230 0.07 -10.86 2.46
N LYS A 231 -0.91 -10.99 3.34
CA LYS A 231 -2.26 -10.41 3.16
C LYS A 231 -2.23 -8.89 3.16
N ILE A 232 -1.49 -8.27 4.09
CA ILE A 232 -1.32 -6.81 4.16
C ILE A 232 -0.69 -6.31 2.86
N VAL A 233 0.46 -6.86 2.46
CA VAL A 233 1.20 -6.42 1.27
C VAL A 233 0.36 -6.64 0.01
N SER A 234 -0.27 -7.81 -0.12
CA SER A 234 -1.10 -8.14 -1.29
C SER A 234 -2.26 -7.17 -1.47
N SER A 235 -2.99 -6.91 -0.38
CA SER A 235 -4.13 -6.00 -0.41
C SER A 235 -3.72 -4.54 -0.60
N LEU A 236 -2.58 -4.12 -0.03
CA LEU A 236 -2.03 -2.79 -0.28
C LEU A 236 -1.70 -2.61 -1.76
N ILE A 237 -1.01 -3.57 -2.39
CA ILE A 237 -0.71 -3.49 -3.83
C ILE A 237 -2.00 -3.47 -4.65
N GLY A 238 -3.05 -4.18 -4.23
CA GLY A 238 -4.40 -4.09 -4.81
C GLY A 238 -4.96 -2.66 -4.80
N VAL A 239 -4.90 -1.97 -3.65
CA VAL A 239 -5.31 -0.56 -3.52
C VAL A 239 -4.46 0.33 -4.41
N LEU A 240 -3.14 0.19 -4.35
CA LEU A 240 -2.20 1.02 -5.09
C LEU A 240 -2.32 0.83 -6.60
N SER A 241 -2.58 -0.39 -7.07
CA SER A 241 -2.91 -0.66 -8.48
C SER A 241 -4.16 0.10 -8.90
N SER A 242 -5.23 0.08 -8.09
CA SER A 242 -6.45 0.84 -8.34
C SER A 242 -6.21 2.35 -8.40
N VAL A 243 -5.37 2.88 -7.49
CA VAL A 243 -4.96 4.28 -7.51
C VAL A 243 -4.26 4.62 -8.83
N ARG A 244 -3.27 3.83 -9.26
CA ARG A 244 -2.52 4.09 -10.51
C ARG A 244 -3.38 4.05 -11.76
N GLN A 245 -4.45 3.24 -11.75
CA GLN A 245 -5.38 3.14 -12.89
C GLN A 245 -6.27 4.38 -13.06
N GLN A 246 -6.34 5.26 -12.06
CA GLN A 246 -7.10 6.51 -12.17
C GLN A 246 -6.39 7.46 -13.13
N SER A 247 -7.16 7.99 -14.07
CA SER A 247 -6.63 8.75 -15.20
C SER A 247 -6.12 10.11 -14.74
N ALA A 248 -4.81 10.33 -14.73
CA ALA A 248 -4.30 11.68 -14.92
C ALA A 248 -4.71 12.12 -16.32
N PHE A 249 -5.29 13.32 -16.48
CA PHE A 249 -5.52 13.87 -17.82
C PHE A 249 -4.16 13.91 -18.50
N GLU A 250 -3.94 13.07 -19.51
CA GLU A 250 -2.70 13.06 -20.27
C GLU A 250 -2.43 14.50 -20.71
N LYS A 251 -1.26 15.03 -20.36
CA LYS A 251 -0.80 16.29 -20.94
C LYS A 251 -0.72 16.05 -22.44
N LYS A 252 -1.70 16.54 -23.20
CA LYS A 252 -1.60 16.63 -24.65
C LYS A 252 -0.30 17.34 -24.96
N SER A 253 0.69 16.58 -25.40
CA SER A 253 1.98 17.12 -25.83
C SER A 253 1.69 18.10 -26.96
N ARG A 254 1.85 19.40 -26.68
CA ARG A 254 1.84 20.43 -27.74
C ARG A 254 3.19 20.38 -28.45
N ILE A 255 3.49 19.27 -29.13
CA ILE A 255 4.42 19.32 -30.25
C ILE A 255 3.57 19.70 -31.45
N LYS A 256 3.31 21.01 -31.58
CA LYS A 256 3.03 21.56 -32.90
C LYS A 256 4.33 21.43 -33.68
N SER A 257 4.28 20.63 -34.73
CA SER A 257 5.33 20.50 -35.74
C SER A 257 5.88 21.87 -36.12
N LEU A 258 7.13 22.12 -35.75
CA LEU A 258 7.99 23.02 -36.52
C LEU A 258 8.42 22.21 -37.73
N ILE A 259 7.74 22.39 -38.86
CA ILE A 259 8.34 22.11 -40.16
C ILE A 259 9.14 23.36 -40.52
N PRO A 260 10.47 23.30 -40.65
CA PRO A 260 11.22 24.32 -41.35
C PRO A 260 11.20 24.02 -42.86
N GLY A 261 10.76 25.01 -43.65
CA GLY A 261 11.11 25.13 -45.07
C GLY A 261 10.08 24.60 -46.08
N LEU A 262 9.41 25.54 -46.76
CA LEU A 262 9.56 25.79 -48.20
C LEU A 262 9.02 27.19 -48.52
#